data_AF-K1SRB2-F1
#
_entry.id   AF-K1SRB2-F1
#
_cell.length_a   1.000
_cell.length_b   1.000
_cell.length_c   1.000
_cell.angle_alpha   90.00
_cell.angle_beta   90.00
_cell.angle_gamma   90.00
#
_symmetry.space_group_name_H-M   'P 1'
#
loop_
_entity.id
_entity.type
_entity.pdbx_description
1 polymer ?
#
loop_
_entity_poly.entity_id
_entity_poly.type
_entity_poly.pdbx_seq_one_letter_code
_entity_poly.pdbx_strand_id
1 'polypeptide(L)'
;MVKYNLKIIFAGKFFWFLLAAFGFFAFFMFQSAWNRAEINEGLIYNILMFPCLLLIFYPAVFGIQNDEDSRILEILFGIPDYRYKVWGVRLLMIYVVIFAILIVFSYIAILLLYPINPFEMSLQLMFPVLFLGNLTFMFSTITRSGNGTAVLMIIIGIVLMFFSNMNSIERSFWNILLN
;
A
#
# COMPACT_ATOMS: atom_id res chain seq x y z
N MET A 1 6.77 17.17 15.12
CA MET A 1 6.85 15.69 15.01
C MET A 1 6.06 15.15 13.82
N VAL A 2 4.72 15.29 13.78
CA VAL A 2 3.85 14.73 12.71
C VAL A 2 4.07 15.37 11.32
N LYS A 3 4.00 16.72 11.21
CA LYS A 3 4.28 17.44 9.94
C LYS A 3 5.67 17.12 9.36
N TYR A 4 6.66 16.86 10.22
CA TYR A 4 8.03 16.57 9.80
C TYR A 4 8.16 15.13 9.27
N ASN A 5 7.55 14.14 9.93
CA ASN A 5 7.49 12.76 9.44
C ASN A 5 6.73 12.68 8.10
N LEU A 6 5.59 13.36 7.97
CA LEU A 6 4.86 13.43 6.71
C LEU A 6 5.71 14.05 5.59
N LYS A 7 6.41 15.15 5.88
CA LYS A 7 7.29 15.76 4.88
C LYS A 7 8.44 14.82 4.49
N ILE A 8 9.00 14.04 5.41
CA ILE A 8 10.10 13.11 5.11
C ILE A 8 9.61 11.89 4.31
N ILE A 9 8.46 11.31 4.70
CA ILE A 9 7.88 10.12 4.07
C ILE A 9 7.35 10.43 2.66
N PHE A 10 6.79 11.63 2.47
CA PHE A 10 6.21 12.07 1.19
C PHE A 10 7.13 12.98 0.35
N ALA A 11 8.34 13.31 0.84
CA ALA A 11 9.33 14.02 0.05
C ALA A 11 10.08 13.10 -0.93
N GLY A 12 10.60 13.70 -2.00
CA GLY A 12 11.44 13.02 -2.98
C GLY A 12 10.62 12.25 -4.02
N LYS A 13 10.71 10.92 -3.98
CA LYS A 13 10.20 10.04 -5.05
C LYS A 13 8.75 9.59 -4.88
N PHE A 14 8.07 9.90 -3.77
CA PHE A 14 6.67 9.52 -3.56
C PHE A 14 5.75 10.02 -4.67
N PHE A 15 5.97 11.26 -5.13
CA PHE A 15 5.19 11.84 -6.23
C PHE A 15 5.30 11.00 -7.52
N TRP A 16 6.47 10.46 -7.82
CA TRP A 16 6.66 9.54 -8.96
C TRP A 16 5.93 8.21 -8.76
N PHE A 17 5.87 7.71 -7.52
CA PHE A 17 5.10 6.51 -7.18
C PHE A 17 3.59 6.76 -7.26
N LEU A 18 3.11 7.92 -6.83
CA LEU A 18 1.71 8.32 -6.98
C LEU A 18 1.33 8.44 -8.46
N LEU A 19 2.21 9.04 -9.27
CA LEU A 19 2.02 9.15 -10.72
C LEU A 19 2.03 7.76 -11.39
N ALA A 20 2.92 6.86 -10.97
CA ALA A 20 2.93 5.48 -11.44
C ALA A 20 1.65 4.73 -11.05
N ALA A 21 1.18 4.86 -9.81
CA ALA A 21 -0.09 4.29 -9.34
C ALA A 21 -1.26 4.79 -10.18
N PHE A 22 -1.28 6.09 -10.50
CA PHE A 22 -2.28 6.68 -11.40
C PHE A 22 -2.16 6.15 -12.84
N GLY A 23 -0.94 6.02 -13.37
CA GLY A 23 -0.71 5.47 -14.70
C GLY A 23 -1.17 4.02 -14.83
N PHE A 24 -0.83 3.16 -13.86
CA PHE A 24 -1.30 1.78 -13.83
C PHE A 24 -2.82 1.68 -13.65
N PHE A 25 -3.40 2.53 -12.79
CA PHE A 25 -4.85 2.62 -12.65
C PHE A 25 -5.54 2.96 -13.98
N ALA A 26 -5.09 4.01 -14.66
CA ALA A 26 -5.63 4.40 -15.97
C ALA A 26 -5.44 3.31 -17.03
N PHE A 27 -4.29 2.62 -17.03
CA PHE A 27 -4.01 1.52 -17.94
C PHE A 27 -4.98 0.35 -17.75
N PHE A 28 -5.18 -0.11 -16.51
CA PHE A 28 -6.14 -1.18 -16.23
C PHE A 28 -7.58 -0.78 -16.55
N MET A 29 -7.97 0.47 -16.27
CA MET A 29 -9.27 0.98 -16.68
C MET A 29 -9.45 0.93 -18.20
N PHE A 30 -8.46 1.39 -18.96
CA PHE A 30 -8.51 1.36 -20.43
C PHE A 30 -8.59 -0.08 -20.95
N GLN A 31 -7.81 -1.00 -20.38
CA GLN A 31 -7.84 -2.41 -20.73
C GLN A 31 -9.21 -3.04 -20.45
N SER A 32 -9.82 -2.76 -19.30
CA SER A 32 -11.15 -3.26 -18.95
C SER A 32 -12.24 -2.70 -19.86
N ALA A 33 -12.16 -1.42 -20.21
CA ALA A 33 -13.08 -0.79 -21.16
C ALA A 33 -12.93 -1.38 -22.57
N TRP A 34 -11.70 -1.63 -23.04
CA TRP A 34 -11.42 -2.23 -24.34
C TRP A 34 -11.95 -3.66 -24.44
N ASN A 35 -11.77 -4.45 -23.37
CA ASN A 35 -12.24 -5.85 -23.32
C ASN A 35 -13.74 -5.99 -23.05
N ARG A 36 -14.49 -4.88 -22.94
CA ARG A 36 -15.93 -4.86 -22.60
C ARG A 36 -16.25 -5.76 -21.39
N ALA A 37 -15.37 -5.76 -20.40
CA ALA A 37 -15.60 -6.53 -19.18
C ALA A 37 -16.84 -5.98 -18.47
N GLU A 38 -17.62 -6.85 -17.82
CA GLU A 38 -18.74 -6.41 -16.99
C GLU A 38 -18.20 -5.56 -15.85
N ILE A 39 -18.55 -4.28 -15.86
CA ILE A 39 -18.14 -3.33 -14.84
C ILE A 39 -18.98 -3.60 -13.61
N ASN A 40 -18.45 -4.45 -12.73
CA ASN A 40 -19.02 -4.77 -11.42
C ASN A 40 -18.12 -4.20 -10.32
N GLU A 41 -18.64 -4.11 -9.09
CA GLU A 41 -17.92 -3.70 -7.88
C GLU A 41 -16.61 -4.49 -7.71
N GLY A 42 -16.65 -5.81 -7.95
CA GLY A 42 -15.46 -6.67 -7.87
C GLY A 42 -14.38 -6.36 -8.91
N LEU A 43 -14.75 -5.88 -10.09
CA LEU A 43 -13.77 -5.46 -11.11
C LEU A 43 -13.07 -4.17 -10.67
N ILE A 44 -13.82 -3.24 -10.08
CA ILE A 44 -13.25 -1.98 -9.58
C ILE A 44 -12.36 -2.21 -8.37
N TYR A 45 -12.72 -3.15 -7.48
CA TYR A 45 -11.85 -3.62 -6.42
C TYR A 45 -10.51 -4.12 -6.98
N ASN A 46 -10.53 -5.01 -7.98
CA ASN A 46 -9.31 -5.55 -8.59
C ASN A 46 -8.45 -4.49 -9.27
N ILE A 47 -9.08 -3.53 -9.97
CA ILE A 47 -8.36 -2.42 -10.59
C ILE A 47 -7.69 -1.54 -9.53
N LEU A 48 -8.36 -1.24 -8.43
CA LEU A 48 -7.83 -0.43 -7.33
C LEU A 48 -6.80 -1.17 -6.47
N MET A 49 -6.85 -2.50 -6.46
CA MET A 49 -5.95 -3.34 -5.68
C MET A 49 -4.49 -3.14 -6.09
N PHE A 50 -4.19 -3.05 -7.39
CA PHE A 50 -2.81 -2.88 -7.84
C PHE A 50 -2.19 -1.52 -7.48
N PRO A 51 -2.84 -0.36 -7.75
CA PRO A 51 -2.41 0.94 -7.24
C PRO A 51 -2.24 0.95 -5.72
N CYS A 52 -3.13 0.28 -5.01
CA CYS A 52 -3.10 0.16 -3.56
C CYS A 52 -1.82 -0.55 -3.06
N LEU A 53 -1.47 -1.68 -3.67
CA LEU A 53 -0.22 -2.40 -3.39
C LEU A 53 1.01 -1.51 -3.66
N LEU A 54 1.01 -0.77 -4.77
CA LEU A 54 2.12 0.10 -5.13
C LEU A 54 2.30 1.26 -4.13
N LEU A 55 1.19 1.83 -3.66
CA LEU A 55 1.16 2.96 -2.74
C LEU A 55 1.63 2.61 -1.33
N ILE A 56 1.43 1.37 -0.86
CA ILE A 56 1.92 0.94 0.46
C ILE A 56 3.44 0.69 0.48
N PHE A 57 4.01 0.20 -0.63
CA PHE A 57 5.43 -0.17 -0.66
C PHE A 57 6.37 1.01 -0.45
N TYR A 58 6.10 2.15 -1.08
CA TYR A 58 6.98 3.31 -0.98
C TYR A 58 7.13 3.84 0.47
N PRO A 59 6.05 4.26 1.16
CA PRO A 59 6.16 4.81 2.51
C PRO A 59 6.59 3.75 3.53
N ALA A 60 6.22 2.48 3.33
CA ALA A 60 6.63 1.39 4.22
C ALA A 60 8.12 1.05 4.09
N VAL A 61 8.74 1.27 2.93
CA VAL A 61 10.19 1.07 2.73
C VAL A 61 10.98 2.33 3.10
N PHE A 62 10.63 3.48 2.51
CA PHE A 62 11.39 4.73 2.67
C PHE A 62 11.28 5.29 4.09
N GLY A 63 10.16 5.07 4.77
CA GLY A 63 9.99 5.45 6.17
C GLY A 63 10.90 4.67 7.13
N ILE A 64 11.51 3.57 6.66
CA ILE A 64 12.38 2.69 7.46
C ILE A 64 13.85 2.96 7.14
N GLN A 65 14.19 3.13 5.85
CA GLN A 65 15.56 3.47 5.43
C GLN A 65 16.03 4.82 5.97
N ASN A 66 15.19 5.84 5.89
CA ASN A 66 15.57 7.18 6.36
C ASN A 66 15.98 7.20 7.84
N ASP A 67 15.38 6.31 8.64
CA ASP A 67 15.67 6.20 10.07
C ASP A 67 16.93 5.38 10.36
N GLU A 68 17.23 4.38 9.53
CA GLU A 68 18.46 3.59 9.59
C GLU A 68 19.67 4.43 9.15
N ASP A 69 19.53 5.17 8.05
CA ASP A 69 20.58 6.02 7.49
C ASP A 69 20.91 7.24 8.36
N SER A 70 19.96 7.73 9.16
CA SER A 70 20.13 8.94 9.98
C SER A 70 20.75 8.70 11.37
N ARG A 71 21.14 7.46 11.75
CA ARG A 71 21.57 7.09 13.12
C ARG A 71 20.57 7.45 14.24
N ILE A 72 19.35 7.84 13.90
CA ILE A 72 18.27 8.15 14.86
C ILE A 72 17.83 6.88 15.60
N LEU A 73 17.96 5.71 14.96
CA LEU A 73 17.69 4.40 15.57
C LEU A 73 18.56 4.13 16.80
N GLU A 74 19.84 4.54 16.81
CA GLU A 74 20.72 4.37 17.98
C GLU A 74 20.32 5.27 19.16
N ILE A 75 19.91 6.51 18.88
CA ILE A 75 19.44 7.45 19.90
C ILE A 75 18.07 7.02 20.44
N LEU A 76 17.17 6.53 19.58
CA LEU A 76 15.85 6.04 19.97
C LEU A 76 15.91 4.73 20.76
N PHE A 77 16.90 3.86 20.47
CA PHE A 77 17.15 2.63 21.24
C PHE A 77 17.89 2.86 22.57
N GLY A 78 18.44 4.06 22.79
CA GLY A 78 19.04 4.46 24.07
C GLY A 78 18.02 4.77 25.18
N ILE A 79 16.74 4.97 24.85
CA ILE A 79 15.66 5.25 25.83
C ILE A 79 14.76 4.01 25.94
N PRO A 80 14.71 3.32 27.09
CA PRO A 80 13.77 2.21 27.31
C PRO A 80 12.31 2.65 27.06
N ASP A 81 11.47 1.76 26.52
CA ASP A 81 10.04 1.95 26.22
C ASP A 81 9.59 2.93 25.12
N TYR A 82 10.47 3.72 24.50
CA TYR A 82 10.03 4.69 23.47
C TYR A 82 9.87 4.12 22.05
N ARG A 83 10.37 2.91 21.82
CA ARG A 83 10.52 2.30 20.49
C ARG A 83 9.18 2.05 19.80
N TYR A 84 8.31 1.26 20.44
CA TYR A 84 7.05 0.80 19.84
C TYR A 84 6.08 1.95 19.57
N LYS A 85 6.10 2.99 20.41
CA LYS A 85 5.21 4.15 20.28
C LYS A 85 5.53 4.97 19.03
N VAL A 86 6.81 5.18 18.72
CA VAL A 86 7.23 5.95 17.54
C VAL A 86 6.94 5.18 16.26
N TRP A 87 7.27 3.88 16.23
CA TRP A 87 7.01 3.01 15.09
C TRP A 87 5.52 2.84 14.80
N GLY A 88 4.71 2.61 15.83
CA GLY A 88 3.26 2.49 15.70
C GLY A 88 2.61 3.77 15.20
N VAL A 89 3.00 4.93 15.74
CA VAL A 89 2.48 6.23 15.26
C VAL A 89 2.87 6.47 13.80
N ARG A 90 4.06 6.05 13.36
CA ARG A 90 4.47 6.17 11.94
C ARG A 90 3.65 5.30 11.01
N LEU A 91 3.48 4.01 11.33
CA LEU A 91 2.64 3.11 10.53
C LEU A 91 1.21 3.65 10.44
N LEU A 92 0.65 4.11 11.56
CA LEU A 92 -0.67 4.72 11.58
C LEU A 92 -0.75 5.95 10.68
N MET A 93 0.24 6.85 10.70
CA MET A 93 0.29 8.00 9.78
C MET A 93 0.32 7.57 8.31
N ILE A 94 1.09 6.53 7.97
CA ILE A 94 1.15 6.00 6.60
C ILE A 94 -0.23 5.47 6.17
N TYR A 95 -0.87 4.66 7.02
CA TYR A 95 -2.19 4.11 6.75
C TYR A 95 -3.27 5.18 6.57
N VAL A 96 -3.27 6.22 7.40
CA VAL A 96 -4.23 7.33 7.27
C VAL A 96 -4.06 8.07 5.93
N VAL A 97 -2.82 8.30 5.50
CA VAL A 97 -2.59 8.99 4.22
C VAL A 97 -2.95 8.10 3.03
N ILE A 98 -2.59 6.81 3.07
CA ILE A 98 -2.98 5.86 2.02
C ILE A 98 -4.51 5.78 1.93
N PHE A 99 -5.21 5.71 3.06
CA PHE A 99 -6.67 5.71 3.08
C PHE A 99 -7.26 6.96 2.42
N ALA A 100 -6.72 8.15 2.73
CA ALA A 100 -7.16 9.40 2.09
C ALA A 100 -6.90 9.39 0.57
N ILE A 101 -5.76 8.86 0.13
CA ILE A 101 -5.44 8.72 -1.30
C ILE A 101 -6.38 7.72 -1.98
N LEU A 102 -6.67 6.58 -1.35
CA LEU A 102 -7.59 5.57 -1.88
C LEU A 102 -8.99 6.13 -2.08
N ILE A 103 -9.50 6.94 -1.14
CA ILE A 103 -10.78 7.63 -1.30
C ILE A 103 -10.78 8.48 -2.58
N VAL A 104 -9.71 9.24 -2.84
CA VAL A 104 -9.58 10.05 -4.07
C VAL A 104 -9.59 9.15 -5.31
N PHE A 105 -8.85 8.03 -5.30
CA PHE A 105 -8.87 7.07 -6.40
C PHE A 105 -10.25 6.45 -6.62
N SER A 106 -10.98 6.10 -5.55
CA SER A 106 -12.34 5.59 -5.64
C SER A 106 -13.31 6.64 -6.18
N TYR A 107 -13.17 7.93 -5.81
CA TYR A 107 -13.94 9.01 -6.42
C TYR A 107 -13.66 9.17 -7.92
N ILE A 108 -12.40 9.01 -8.34
CA ILE A 108 -12.03 9.02 -9.76
C ILE A 108 -12.66 7.80 -10.46
N ALA A 109 -12.65 6.62 -9.83
CA ALA A 109 -13.30 5.43 -10.37
C ALA A 109 -14.81 5.62 -10.58
N ILE A 110 -15.49 6.29 -9.64
CA ILE A 110 -16.92 6.64 -9.77
C ILE A 110 -17.17 7.55 -10.96
N LEU A 111 -16.32 8.56 -11.16
CA LEU A 111 -16.46 9.52 -12.25
C LEU A 111 -16.27 8.86 -13.62
N LEU A 112 -15.43 7.81 -13.72
CA LEU A 112 -15.06 7.19 -14.99
C LEU A 112 -15.78 5.88 -15.34
N LEU A 113 -16.17 5.05 -14.36
CA LEU A 113 -16.63 3.68 -14.61
C LEU A 113 -18.06 3.40 -14.12
N TYR A 114 -18.26 3.38 -12.80
CA TYR A 114 -19.50 2.89 -12.19
C TYR A 114 -19.75 3.54 -10.83
N PRO A 115 -21.02 3.87 -10.49
CA PRO A 115 -21.35 4.40 -9.18
C PRO A 115 -21.16 3.34 -8.09
N ILE A 116 -20.16 3.52 -7.23
CA ILE A 116 -19.88 2.71 -6.05
C ILE A 116 -19.81 3.62 -4.83
N ASN A 117 -20.00 3.08 -3.63
CA ASN A 117 -19.67 3.79 -2.40
C ASN A 117 -18.13 3.85 -2.21
N PRO A 118 -17.49 5.04 -2.34
CA PRO A 118 -16.03 5.14 -2.29
C PRO A 118 -15.45 4.83 -0.90
N PHE A 119 -16.24 5.02 0.16
CA PHE A 119 -15.81 4.72 1.52
C PHE A 119 -15.72 3.21 1.78
N GLU A 120 -16.75 2.45 1.38
CA GLU A 120 -16.78 0.99 1.55
C GLU A 120 -15.63 0.33 0.76
N MET A 121 -15.45 0.76 -0.49
CA MET A 121 -14.36 0.27 -1.34
C MET A 121 -12.98 0.57 -0.73
N SER A 122 -12.78 1.80 -0.26
CA SER A 122 -11.52 2.19 0.39
C SER A 122 -11.28 1.41 1.69
N LEU A 123 -12.32 1.11 2.47
CA LEU A 123 -12.22 0.31 3.70
C LEU A 123 -11.87 -1.16 3.41
N GLN A 124 -12.47 -1.76 2.38
CA GLN A 124 -12.12 -3.12 1.98
C GLN A 124 -10.66 -3.22 1.52
N LEU A 125 -10.17 -2.22 0.77
CA LEU A 125 -8.77 -2.14 0.35
C LEU A 125 -7.80 -1.86 1.52
N MET A 126 -8.28 -1.30 2.64
CA MET A 126 -7.42 -1.12 3.81
C MET A 126 -7.01 -2.44 4.47
N PHE A 127 -7.80 -3.50 4.35
CA PHE A 127 -7.44 -4.80 4.92
C PHE A 127 -6.10 -5.34 4.36
N PRO A 128 -5.92 -5.48 3.02
CA PRO A 128 -4.64 -5.88 2.47
C PRO A 128 -3.53 -4.85 2.67
N VAL A 129 -3.84 -3.55 2.75
CA VAL A 129 -2.86 -2.50 3.07
C VAL A 129 -2.27 -2.70 4.46
N LEU A 130 -3.11 -2.94 5.45
CA LEU A 130 -2.68 -3.17 6.82
C LEU A 130 -1.85 -4.45 6.91
N PHE A 131 -2.30 -5.52 6.25
CA PHE A 131 -1.57 -6.79 6.23
C PHE A 131 -0.17 -6.63 5.63
N LEU A 132 -0.08 -6.06 4.42
CA LEU A 132 1.20 -5.90 3.71
C LEU A 132 2.09 -4.83 4.33
N GLY A 133 1.51 -3.77 4.89
CA GLY A 133 2.25 -2.75 5.64
C GLY A 133 2.93 -3.35 6.88
N ASN A 134 2.22 -4.19 7.63
CA ASN A 134 2.78 -4.88 8.79
C ASN A 134 3.82 -5.93 8.38
N LEU A 135 3.59 -6.64 7.27
CA LEU A 135 4.53 -7.61 6.73
C LEU A 135 5.81 -6.91 6.24
N THR A 136 5.70 -5.76 5.58
CA THR A 136 6.84 -4.91 5.18
C THR A 136 7.65 -4.48 6.38
N PHE A 137 6.98 -4.06 7.45
CA PHE A 137 7.63 -3.68 8.71
C PHE A 137 8.37 -4.87 9.36
N MET A 138 7.80 -6.08 9.32
CA MET A 138 8.50 -7.27 9.79
C MET A 138 9.77 -7.54 8.98
N PHE A 139 9.67 -7.58 7.65
CA PHE A 139 10.80 -7.88 6.78
C PHE A 139 11.88 -6.80 6.81
N SER A 140 11.52 -5.54 7.06
CA SER A 140 12.52 -4.49 7.22
C SER A 140 13.38 -4.69 8.46
N THR A 141 12.79 -5.16 9.56
CA THR A 141 13.58 -5.45 10.78
C THR A 141 14.53 -6.64 10.60
N ILE A 142 14.19 -7.57 9.71
CA ILE A 142 15.03 -8.73 9.39
C ILE A 142 16.17 -8.33 8.47
N THR A 143 15.86 -7.58 7.41
CA THR A 143 16.84 -7.24 6.36
C THR A 143 17.75 -6.07 6.71
N ARG A 144 17.37 -5.19 7.66
CA ARG A 144 18.17 -4.01 8.07
C ARG A 144 18.66 -3.21 6.86
N SER A 145 17.82 -3.14 5.84
CA SER A 145 18.08 -2.45 4.58
C SER A 145 16.77 -2.34 3.83
N GLY A 146 16.25 -1.13 3.69
CA GLY A 146 14.97 -0.99 3.00
C GLY A 146 15.03 -1.24 1.49
N ASN A 147 16.19 -1.14 0.83
CA ASN A 147 16.29 -1.53 -0.59
C ASN A 147 16.09 -3.05 -0.70
N GLY A 148 16.69 -3.82 0.22
CA GLY A 148 16.47 -5.26 0.33
C GLY A 148 15.03 -5.60 0.67
N THR A 149 14.42 -4.86 1.61
CA THR A 149 12.99 -5.03 1.95
C THR A 149 12.09 -4.75 0.75
N ALA A 150 12.36 -3.70 -0.03
CA ALA A 150 11.56 -3.34 -1.20
C ALA A 150 11.53 -4.46 -2.24
N VAL A 151 12.70 -5.01 -2.55
CA VAL A 151 12.83 -6.10 -3.53
C VAL A 151 12.08 -7.33 -3.05
N LEU A 152 12.26 -7.73 -1.78
CA LEU A 152 11.52 -8.86 -1.20
C LEU A 152 10.02 -8.63 -1.23
N MET A 153 9.56 -7.42 -0.89
CA MET A 153 8.15 -7.09 -0.87
C MET A 153 7.52 -7.05 -2.26
N ILE A 154 8.25 -6.61 -3.29
CA ILE A 154 7.79 -6.69 -4.68
C ILE A 154 7.66 -8.16 -5.10
N ILE A 155 8.65 -9.00 -4.79
CA ILE A 155 8.59 -10.43 -5.10
C ILE A 155 7.40 -11.09 -4.39
N ILE A 156 7.22 -10.82 -3.09
CA ILE A 156 6.09 -11.34 -2.30
C ILE A 156 4.76 -10.83 -2.86
N GLY A 157 4.66 -9.54 -3.22
CA GLY A 157 3.45 -8.96 -3.81
C GLY A 157 3.07 -9.60 -5.14
N ILE A 158 4.05 -9.83 -6.02
CA ILE A 158 3.84 -10.54 -7.29
C ILE A 158 3.41 -11.99 -7.03
N VAL A 159 4.10 -12.70 -6.13
CA VAL A 159 3.75 -14.07 -5.75
C VAL A 159 2.32 -14.13 -5.20
N LEU A 160 1.94 -13.22 -4.31
CA LEU A 160 0.58 -13.16 -3.77
C LEU A 160 -0.48 -12.91 -4.85
N MET A 161 -0.20 -12.04 -5.83
CA MET A 161 -1.09 -11.83 -6.98
C MET A 161 -1.20 -13.06 -7.88
N PHE A 162 -0.14 -13.84 -8.07
CA PHE A 162 -0.21 -15.09 -8.83
C PHE A 162 -1.00 -16.15 -8.07
N PHE A 163 -0.80 -16.27 -6.75
CA PHE A 163 -1.53 -17.22 -5.91
C PHE A 163 -3.02 -16.87 -5.75
N SER A 164 -3.39 -15.58 -5.75
CA SER A 164 -4.79 -15.16 -5.68
C SER A 164 -5.57 -15.48 -6.96
N ASN A 165 -4.89 -15.54 -8.11
CA ASN A 165 -5.46 -15.93 -9.40
C ASN A 165 -5.48 -17.46 -9.62
N MET A 166 -5.04 -18.27 -8.64
CA MET A 166 -5.19 -19.72 -8.71
C MET A 166 -6.57 -20.14 -8.19
N ASN A 167 -7.32 -20.87 -9.02
CA ASN A 167 -8.68 -21.38 -8.77
C ASN A 167 -8.87 -22.10 -7.41
N SER A 168 -7.79 -22.55 -6.76
CA SER A 168 -7.82 -23.22 -5.44
C SER A 168 -7.93 -22.26 -4.24
N ILE A 169 -7.56 -20.98 -4.42
CA ILE A 169 -7.53 -19.96 -3.35
C ILE A 169 -8.56 -18.85 -3.61
N GLU A 170 -9.10 -18.77 -4.82
CA GLU A 170 -10.09 -17.79 -5.27
C GLU A 170 -11.39 -17.76 -4.46
N ARG A 171 -11.68 -18.78 -3.63
CA ARG A 171 -12.81 -18.83 -2.68
C ARG A 171 -12.41 -19.17 -1.25
N SER A 172 -11.11 -19.13 -0.96
CA SER A 172 -10.57 -19.53 0.34
C SER A 172 -10.58 -18.36 1.32
N PHE A 173 -10.92 -18.64 2.59
CA PHE A 173 -10.80 -17.68 3.70
C PHE A 173 -9.39 -17.08 3.87
N TRP A 174 -8.38 -17.70 3.25
CA TRP A 174 -6.98 -17.28 3.26
C TRP A 174 -6.63 -16.27 2.16
N ASN A 175 -7.57 -15.91 1.29
CA ASN A 175 -7.33 -14.90 0.27
C ASN A 175 -7.43 -13.51 0.90
N ILE A 176 -6.28 -12.92 1.22
CA ILE A 176 -6.16 -11.57 1.78
C ILE A 176 -6.67 -10.49 0.80
N LEU A 177 -6.83 -10.84 -0.48
CA LEU A 177 -7.34 -9.98 -1.55
C LEU A 177 -8.85 -10.16 -1.79
N LEU A 178 -9.55 -11.03 -1.05
CA LEU A 178 -11.02 -11.10 -1.05
C LEU A 178 -11.52 -10.66 0.31
N ASN A 179 -12.24 -9.54 0.34
CA ASN A 179 -12.99 -9.10 1.51
C ASN A 179 -14.40 -8.71 1.08
#